data_AF-A0A2Z6RGE7-F1
#
_entry.id   AF-A0A2Z6RGE7-F1
#
_cell.length_a   1.000
_cell.length_b   1.000
_cell.length_c   1.000
_cell.angle_alpha   90.00
_cell.angle_beta   90.00
_cell.angle_gamma   90.00
#
_symmetry.space_group_name_H-M   'P 1'
#
loop_
_entity.id
_entity.type
_entity.pdbx_description
1 polymer ?
#
loop_
_entity_poly.entity_id
_entity_poly.type
_entity_poly.pdbx_seq_one_letter_code
_entity_poly.pdbx_strand_id
1 'polypeptide(L)'
;MDTTLFPKTVVDIDGRSVDVDVLAKRYVLIFITLKATWCPVCPQLLLILNFHGLKDDCQTSFCDPFDRSITKIPQEEIPFNRLLLRQDAFFIIICPGPVEKVRQIQNDCNFSNFPYHFVVDEDLSLATSINLRYFFFSNDVSLNMITNYSFDTQHYQRMSRNEIWPCIAHIIPETLAVRPVFFGRGPGFYGYRDLLTYLREYRIQVEDNAGKLILKAKKVETRLRKSILTENSVENVQQMQTDQPQQETHREQIFPIELLSSIFEYLEPIEIVKSVTATSRLWRAIGLEVIVVNLKREMKIVSESLVTYPRTANNPMPYFSRIVMLKQMNKLVGIYELEQQINYLIKIVEISQRLLVYCNVD
;
A
#
# COMPACT_ATOMS: atom_id res chain seq x y z
N MET A 1 -11.54 9.81 -21.21
CA MET A 1 -10.65 8.63 -21.17
C MET A 1 -11.39 7.60 -20.35
N ASP A 2 -11.78 6.48 -20.95
CA ASP A 2 -12.45 5.42 -20.20
C ASP A 2 -11.42 4.70 -19.32
N THR A 3 -11.58 4.84 -18.01
CA THR A 3 -10.76 4.14 -17.03
C THR A 3 -11.15 2.67 -17.05
N THR A 4 -10.24 1.81 -17.48
CA THR A 4 -10.45 0.35 -17.43
C THR A 4 -10.46 -0.12 -15.99
N LEU A 5 -11.52 -0.82 -15.59
CA LEU A 5 -11.71 -1.35 -14.24
C LEU A 5 -11.51 -2.85 -14.22
N PHE A 6 -10.82 -3.35 -13.19
CA PHE A 6 -10.73 -4.77 -12.92
C PHE A 6 -12.01 -5.26 -12.22
N PRO A 7 -12.51 -6.47 -12.51
CA PRO A 7 -13.69 -7.00 -11.85
C PRO A 7 -13.53 -7.09 -10.33
N LYS A 8 -14.60 -6.78 -9.58
CA LYS A 8 -14.61 -6.89 -8.11
C LYS A 8 -14.35 -8.30 -7.60
N THR A 9 -14.66 -9.30 -8.42
CA THR A 9 -14.54 -10.71 -8.07
C THR A 9 -14.09 -11.48 -9.29
N VAL A 10 -13.18 -12.43 -9.10
CA VAL A 10 -12.77 -13.40 -10.12
C VAL A 10 -12.83 -14.81 -9.52
N VAL A 11 -12.86 -15.83 -10.37
CA VAL A 11 -12.84 -17.23 -9.94
C VAL A 11 -11.47 -17.81 -10.25
N ASP A 12 -10.82 -18.42 -9.26
CA ASP A 12 -9.52 -19.06 -9.46
C ASP A 12 -9.65 -20.46 -10.09
N ILE A 13 -8.51 -21.05 -10.42
CA ILE A 13 -8.38 -22.35 -11.10
C ILE A 13 -8.96 -23.52 -10.29
N ASP A 14 -9.17 -23.33 -8.99
CA ASP A 14 -9.78 -24.32 -8.09
C ASP A 14 -11.27 -24.04 -7.85
N GLY A 15 -11.86 -23.07 -8.58
CA GLY A 15 -13.27 -22.69 -8.47
C GLY A 15 -13.58 -21.79 -7.28
N ARG A 16 -12.57 -21.24 -6.59
CA ARG A 16 -12.78 -20.36 -5.44
C ARG A 16 -13.01 -18.93 -5.90
N SER A 17 -13.97 -18.28 -5.26
CA SER A 17 -14.20 -16.85 -5.44
C SER A 17 -13.09 -16.04 -4.79
N VAL A 18 -12.49 -15.12 -5.54
CA VAL A 18 -11.43 -14.21 -5.11
C VAL A 18 -12.01 -12.80 -5.07
N ASP A 19 -12.09 -12.22 -3.88
CA ASP A 19 -12.55 -10.84 -3.67
C ASP A 19 -11.40 -9.86 -3.94
N VAL A 20 -11.43 -9.25 -5.12
CA VAL A 20 -10.39 -8.32 -5.59
C VAL A 20 -10.44 -7.01 -4.80
N ASP A 21 -11.64 -6.54 -4.42
CA ASP A 21 -11.80 -5.28 -3.68
C ASP A 21 -11.21 -5.38 -2.27
N VAL A 22 -11.42 -6.50 -1.59
CA VAL A 22 -10.80 -6.76 -0.29
C VAL A 22 -9.28 -6.92 -0.41
N LEU A 23 -8.79 -7.63 -1.42
CA LEU A 23 -7.36 -7.82 -1.63
C LEU A 23 -6.64 -6.50 -1.98
N ALA A 24 -7.22 -5.67 -2.84
CA ALA A 24 -6.63 -4.39 -3.26
C ALA A 24 -6.48 -3.42 -2.08
N LYS A 25 -7.40 -3.44 -1.11
CA LYS A 25 -7.29 -2.61 0.11
C LYS A 25 -6.21 -3.09 1.08
N ARG A 26 -5.78 -4.34 0.97
CA ARG A 26 -4.84 -4.97 1.90
C ARG A 26 -3.41 -5.06 1.36
N TYR A 27 -3.26 -5.19 0.05
CA TYR A 27 -1.99 -5.42 -0.61
C TYR A 27 -1.83 -4.51 -1.83
N VAL A 28 -0.59 -4.33 -2.27
CA VAL A 28 -0.32 -3.87 -3.64
C VAL A 28 -0.74 -5.00 -4.58
N LEU A 29 -1.99 -4.95 -5.06
CA LEU A 29 -2.57 -6.04 -5.82
C LEU A 29 -2.14 -5.97 -7.28
N ILE A 30 -1.25 -6.88 -7.65
CA ILE A 30 -0.70 -7.00 -9.00
C ILE A 30 -1.40 -8.13 -9.73
N PHE A 31 -1.84 -7.89 -10.96
CA PHE A 31 -2.12 -8.99 -11.87
C PHE A 31 -1.00 -9.14 -12.91
N ILE A 32 -0.76 -10.39 -13.29
CA ILE A 32 0.18 -10.76 -14.35
C ILE A 32 -0.57 -11.60 -15.37
N THR A 33 -0.57 -11.18 -16.63
CA THR A 33 -1.13 -11.99 -17.72
C THR A 33 -0.04 -12.78 -18.44
N LEU A 34 -0.32 -14.06 -18.69
CA LEU A 34 0.51 -14.91 -19.54
C LEU A 34 -0.11 -14.95 -20.95
N LYS A 35 0.74 -14.98 -21.98
CA LYS A 35 0.30 -14.89 -23.38
C LYS A 35 -0.66 -16.02 -23.76
N ALA A 36 -0.23 -17.25 -23.46
CA ALA A 36 -0.91 -18.50 -23.75
C ALA A 36 -0.19 -19.65 -23.03
N THR A 37 -0.88 -20.78 -22.86
CA THR A 37 -0.34 -21.98 -22.21
C THR A 37 0.87 -22.60 -22.90
N TRP A 38 1.06 -22.37 -24.20
CA TRP A 38 2.19 -22.89 -24.97
C TRP A 38 3.36 -21.90 -25.06
N CYS A 39 3.23 -20.69 -24.50
CA CYS A 39 4.28 -19.68 -24.61
C CYS A 39 5.46 -20.03 -23.69
N PRO A 40 6.67 -20.27 -24.22
CA PRO A 40 7.81 -20.67 -23.38
C PRO A 40 8.41 -19.48 -22.59
N VAL A 41 8.11 -18.25 -23.01
CA VAL A 41 8.66 -17.00 -22.43
C VAL A 41 7.92 -16.61 -21.15
N CYS A 42 6.59 -16.71 -21.14
CA CYS A 42 5.76 -16.21 -20.04
C CYS A 42 6.04 -16.86 -18.67
N PRO A 43 6.24 -18.20 -18.57
CA PRO A 43 6.61 -18.83 -17.30
C PRO A 43 7.92 -18.32 -16.69
N GLN A 44 8.85 -17.80 -17.51
CA GLN A 44 10.13 -17.31 -17.00
C GLN A 44 9.97 -16.15 -16.02
N LEU A 45 8.97 -15.28 -16.21
CA LEU A 45 8.70 -14.20 -15.25
C LEU A 45 8.43 -14.79 -13.85
N LEU A 46 7.60 -15.82 -13.75
CA LEU A 46 7.25 -16.46 -12.48
C LEU A 46 8.46 -17.11 -11.81
N LEU A 47 9.30 -17.79 -12.60
CA LEU A 47 10.57 -18.36 -12.12
C LEU A 47 11.55 -17.27 -11.65
N ILE A 48 11.62 -16.15 -12.36
CA ILE A 48 12.43 -15.00 -11.98
C ILE A 48 11.92 -14.39 -10.67
N LEU A 49 10.60 -14.28 -10.45
CA LEU A 49 10.06 -13.81 -9.17
C LEU A 49 10.46 -14.74 -8.01
N ASN A 50 10.42 -16.06 -8.20
CA ASN A 50 10.92 -17.01 -7.20
C ASN A 50 12.41 -16.81 -6.91
N PHE A 51 13.23 -16.67 -7.95
CA PHE A 51 14.65 -16.34 -7.84
C PHE A 51 14.89 -15.03 -7.07
N HIS A 52 14.03 -14.02 -7.27
CA HIS A 52 14.08 -12.75 -6.56
C HIS A 52 13.58 -12.79 -5.11
N GLY A 53 13.10 -13.91 -4.62
CA GLY A 53 12.69 -14.04 -3.21
C GLY A 53 11.20 -14.16 -2.99
N LEU A 54 10.40 -14.40 -4.04
CA LEU A 54 9.01 -14.80 -3.82
C LEU A 54 8.91 -16.13 -3.04
N LYS A 55 9.93 -17.01 -3.18
CA LYS A 55 10.05 -18.28 -2.47
C LYS A 55 11.32 -18.35 -1.62
N ASP A 56 11.36 -19.33 -0.70
CA ASP A 56 12.46 -19.50 0.24
C ASP A 56 13.69 -20.19 -0.40
N ASP A 57 13.45 -21.08 -1.37
CA ASP A 57 14.43 -21.81 -2.17
C ASP A 57 14.99 -20.97 -3.32
N CYS A 58 15.59 -19.83 -2.98
CA CYS A 58 16.26 -18.99 -3.97
C CYS A 58 17.54 -19.67 -4.50
N GLN A 59 17.59 -19.89 -5.81
CA GLN A 59 18.84 -20.24 -6.49
C GLN A 59 19.84 -19.09 -6.39
N THR A 60 21.14 -19.39 -6.43
CA THR A 60 22.21 -18.37 -6.34
C THR A 60 22.44 -17.62 -7.66
N SER A 61 21.94 -18.16 -8.76
CA SER A 61 21.99 -17.55 -10.09
C SER A 61 20.82 -18.04 -10.94
N PHE A 62 20.35 -17.19 -11.85
CA PHE A 62 19.37 -17.53 -12.88
C PHE A 62 20.04 -17.48 -14.25
N CYS A 63 19.87 -18.54 -15.04
CA CYS A 63 20.34 -18.61 -16.43
C CYS A 63 19.13 -18.49 -17.34
N ASP A 64 19.08 -17.43 -18.16
CA ASP A 64 17.98 -17.21 -19.09
C ASP A 64 18.03 -18.24 -20.24
N PRO A 65 16.95 -19.00 -20.49
CA PRO A 65 16.97 -20.05 -21.50
C PRO A 65 16.98 -19.55 -22.95
N PHE A 66 16.70 -18.27 -23.19
CA PHE A 66 16.60 -17.67 -24.53
C PHE A 66 17.87 -16.94 -24.95
N ASP A 67 18.51 -16.19 -24.04
CA ASP A 67 19.74 -15.44 -24.36
C ASP A 67 20.99 -15.97 -23.64
N ARG A 68 20.84 -16.96 -22.74
CA ARG A 68 21.91 -17.59 -21.96
C ARG A 68 22.65 -16.63 -21.02
N SER A 69 22.06 -15.46 -20.74
CA SER A 69 22.59 -14.53 -19.76
C SER A 69 22.46 -15.13 -18.36
N ILE A 70 23.46 -14.88 -17.52
CA ILE A 70 23.47 -15.32 -16.13
C ILE A 70 23.27 -14.10 -15.24
N THR A 71 22.19 -14.13 -14.47
CA THR A 71 21.89 -13.10 -13.47
C THR A 71 22.19 -13.64 -12.07
N LYS A 72 22.81 -12.80 -11.23
CA LYS A 72 23.00 -13.06 -9.79
C LYS A 72 22.37 -11.91 -9.01
N ILE A 73 21.76 -12.23 -7.88
CA ILE A 73 21.22 -11.23 -6.96
C ILE A 73 22.20 -11.07 -5.81
N PRO A 74 22.60 -9.84 -5.45
CA PRO A 74 23.37 -9.59 -4.24
C PRO A 74 22.62 -10.14 -3.01
N GLN A 75 23.29 -10.87 -2.12
CA GLN A 75 22.63 -11.55 -0.99
C GLN A 75 21.91 -10.57 -0.06
N GLU A 76 22.42 -9.35 0.03
CA GLU A 76 21.83 -8.22 0.73
C GLU A 76 20.51 -7.73 0.13
N GLU A 77 20.19 -8.00 -1.14
CA GLU A 77 18.93 -7.58 -1.75
C GLU A 77 17.79 -8.57 -1.54
N ILE A 78 18.10 -9.85 -1.33
CA ILE A 78 17.10 -10.94 -1.26
C ILE A 78 16.05 -10.69 -0.17
N PRO A 79 16.42 -10.36 1.09
CA PRO A 79 15.40 -10.13 2.10
C PRO A 79 14.51 -8.91 1.84
N PHE A 80 15.00 -7.87 1.17
CA PHE A 80 14.15 -6.73 0.80
C PHE A 80 13.21 -7.09 -0.35
N ASN A 81 13.70 -7.78 -1.38
CA ASN A 81 12.82 -8.28 -2.43
C ASN A 81 11.76 -9.24 -1.85
N ARG A 82 12.09 -10.06 -0.84
CA ARG A 82 11.13 -10.88 -0.08
C ARG A 82 10.05 -10.04 0.58
N LEU A 83 10.41 -8.93 1.23
CA LEU A 83 9.44 -8.01 1.83
C LEU A 83 8.46 -7.50 0.76
N LEU A 84 8.98 -6.96 -0.34
CA LEU A 84 8.17 -6.40 -1.42
C LEU A 84 7.27 -7.45 -2.08
N LEU A 85 7.81 -8.64 -2.36
CA LEU A 85 7.11 -9.68 -3.13
C LEU A 85 6.17 -10.55 -2.29
N ARG A 86 6.41 -10.71 -0.98
CA ARG A 86 5.62 -11.62 -0.12
C ARG A 86 4.75 -10.91 0.89
N GLN A 87 5.13 -9.72 1.33
CA GLN A 87 4.41 -9.00 2.38
C GLN A 87 3.62 -7.83 1.81
N ASP A 88 4.21 -7.07 0.87
CA ASP A 88 3.57 -5.88 0.32
C ASP A 88 2.67 -6.19 -0.87
N ALA A 89 3.16 -7.01 -1.80
CA ALA A 89 2.44 -7.36 -3.01
C ALA A 89 1.62 -8.64 -2.88
N PHE A 90 0.55 -8.71 -3.66
CA PHE A 90 -0.25 -9.91 -3.85
C PHE A 90 -0.48 -10.13 -5.35
N PHE A 91 -0.42 -11.38 -5.82
CA PHE A 91 -0.43 -11.69 -7.26
C PHE A 91 -1.68 -12.47 -7.69
N ILE A 92 -2.33 -11.99 -8.74
CA ILE A 92 -3.33 -12.72 -9.53
C ILE A 92 -2.70 -13.04 -10.89
N ILE A 93 -2.56 -14.32 -11.22
CA ILE A 93 -1.99 -14.77 -12.50
C ILE A 93 -3.12 -15.14 -13.43
N ILE A 94 -3.19 -14.52 -14.61
CA ILE A 94 -4.26 -14.77 -15.59
C ILE A 94 -3.62 -15.44 -16.80
N CYS A 95 -4.16 -16.58 -17.24
CA CYS A 95 -3.64 -17.31 -18.39
C CYS A 95 -4.80 -17.84 -19.24
N PRO A 96 -4.74 -17.70 -20.58
CA PRO A 96 -5.76 -18.26 -21.45
C PRO A 96 -5.43 -19.70 -21.83
N GLY A 97 -6.48 -20.49 -22.07
CA GLY A 97 -6.40 -21.86 -22.54
C GLY A 97 -6.89 -22.89 -21.52
N PRO A 98 -6.76 -24.18 -21.83
CA PRO A 98 -7.37 -25.25 -21.03
C PRO A 98 -6.84 -25.28 -19.59
N VAL A 99 -7.75 -25.49 -18.63
CA VAL A 99 -7.47 -25.51 -17.19
C VAL A 99 -6.29 -26.43 -16.85
N GLU A 100 -6.19 -27.61 -17.46
CA GLU A 100 -5.13 -28.59 -17.20
C GLU A 100 -3.75 -28.05 -17.58
N LYS A 101 -3.67 -27.28 -18.67
CA LYS A 101 -2.43 -26.67 -19.15
C LYS A 101 -2.02 -25.46 -18.31
N VAL A 102 -2.99 -24.68 -17.84
CA VAL A 102 -2.71 -23.59 -16.89
C VAL A 102 -2.22 -24.16 -15.56
N ARG A 103 -2.83 -25.26 -15.08
CA ARG A 103 -2.38 -25.97 -13.87
C ARG A 103 -0.98 -26.56 -14.01
N GLN A 104 -0.62 -27.05 -15.20
CA GLN A 104 0.74 -27.48 -15.49
C GLN A 104 1.74 -26.33 -15.29
N ILE A 105 1.47 -25.14 -15.85
CA ILE A 105 2.33 -23.95 -15.66
C ILE A 105 2.44 -23.58 -14.18
N GLN A 106 1.33 -23.59 -13.45
CA GLN A 106 1.30 -23.31 -12.02
C GLN A 106 2.25 -24.24 -11.25
N ASN A 107 2.21 -25.53 -11.55
CA ASN A 107 3.06 -26.55 -10.93
C ASN A 107 4.53 -26.38 -11.32
N ASP A 108 4.82 -26.25 -12.61
CA ASP A 108 6.18 -26.12 -13.15
C ASP A 108 6.89 -24.86 -12.60
N CYS A 109 6.12 -23.82 -12.27
CA CYS A 109 6.64 -22.59 -11.68
C CYS A 109 6.65 -22.58 -10.15
N ASN A 110 6.21 -23.64 -9.46
CA ASN A 110 6.08 -23.69 -7.99
C ASN A 110 5.08 -22.63 -7.43
N PHE A 111 3.96 -22.41 -8.11
CA PHE A 111 2.86 -21.52 -7.70
C PHE A 111 1.62 -22.27 -7.19
N SER A 112 1.73 -23.57 -6.95
CA SER A 112 0.60 -24.43 -6.54
C SER A 112 0.12 -24.17 -5.11
N ASN A 113 0.99 -23.68 -4.24
CA ASN A 113 0.65 -23.40 -2.85
C ASN A 113 0.11 -21.98 -2.70
N PHE A 114 -1.00 -21.84 -1.97
CA PHE A 114 -1.58 -20.56 -1.55
C PHE A 114 -0.46 -19.63 -1.01
N PRO A 115 -0.43 -18.33 -1.36
CA PRO A 115 -1.56 -17.46 -1.66
C PRO A 115 -1.75 -17.03 -3.14
N TYR A 116 -1.23 -17.75 -4.13
CA TYR A 116 -1.30 -17.27 -5.52
C TYR A 116 -2.57 -17.74 -6.23
N HIS A 117 -3.37 -16.80 -6.74
CA HIS A 117 -4.58 -17.10 -7.50
C HIS A 117 -4.28 -17.16 -8.99
N PHE A 118 -4.38 -18.36 -9.57
CA PHE A 118 -4.40 -18.52 -11.03
C PHE A 118 -5.84 -18.41 -11.51
N VAL A 119 -6.10 -17.56 -12.49
CA VAL A 119 -7.40 -17.37 -13.14
C VAL A 119 -7.26 -17.88 -14.57
N VAL A 120 -8.13 -18.81 -14.94
CA VAL A 120 -8.20 -19.35 -16.31
C VAL A 120 -9.16 -18.48 -17.11
N ASP A 121 -8.65 -17.84 -18.15
CA ASP A 121 -9.41 -16.96 -19.05
C ASP A 121 -9.55 -17.62 -20.43
N GLU A 122 -10.16 -18.80 -20.46
CA GLU A 122 -10.24 -19.65 -21.65
C GLU A 122 -11.04 -18.99 -22.79
N ASP A 123 -12.09 -18.24 -22.46
CA ASP A 123 -12.93 -17.50 -23.40
C ASP A 123 -12.44 -16.06 -23.66
N LEU A 124 -11.38 -15.65 -22.98
CA LEU A 124 -10.74 -14.33 -23.11
C LEU A 124 -11.66 -13.18 -22.68
N SER A 125 -12.72 -13.48 -21.93
CA SER A 125 -13.71 -12.50 -21.47
C SER A 125 -13.10 -11.52 -20.48
N LEU A 126 -12.27 -12.00 -19.54
CA LEU A 126 -11.61 -11.16 -18.56
C LEU A 126 -10.57 -10.26 -19.23
N ALA A 127 -9.72 -10.82 -20.09
CA ALA A 127 -8.74 -10.04 -20.83
C ALA A 127 -9.38 -8.99 -21.74
N THR A 128 -10.55 -9.29 -22.31
CA THR A 128 -11.32 -8.32 -23.11
C THR A 128 -11.85 -7.19 -22.22
N SER A 129 -12.41 -7.51 -21.05
CA SER A 129 -12.96 -6.49 -20.15
C SER A 129 -11.89 -5.55 -19.59
N ILE A 130 -10.64 -6.04 -19.45
CA ILE A 130 -9.50 -5.22 -19.01
C ILE A 130 -8.62 -4.70 -20.16
N ASN A 131 -9.13 -4.76 -21.40
CA ASN A 131 -8.52 -4.17 -22.60
C ASN A 131 -7.10 -4.70 -22.92
N LEU A 132 -6.84 -5.98 -22.64
CA LEU A 132 -5.59 -6.68 -22.95
C LEU A 132 -5.68 -7.56 -24.20
N ARG A 133 -6.71 -7.32 -25.00
CA ARG A 133 -7.01 -8.01 -26.26
C ARG A 133 -6.96 -7.01 -27.40
N TYR A 134 -6.04 -7.21 -28.33
CA TYR A 134 -6.03 -6.45 -29.57
C TYR A 134 -6.94 -7.13 -30.60
N PHE A 135 -7.93 -6.42 -31.12
CA PHE A 135 -8.54 -6.74 -32.41
C PHE A 135 -8.03 -5.72 -33.44
N PHE A 136 -7.20 -6.16 -34.38
CA PHE A 136 -7.05 -5.44 -35.63
C PHE A 136 -8.35 -5.66 -36.43
N PHE A 137 -9.34 -4.81 -36.24
CA PHE A 137 -10.28 -4.53 -37.32
C PHE A 137 -9.66 -3.43 -38.17
N SER A 138 -9.55 -3.70 -39.47
CA SER A 138 -9.18 -2.70 -40.45
C SER A 138 -10.07 -1.46 -40.27
N ASN A 139 -9.43 -0.30 -40.13
CA ASN A 139 -9.99 1.05 -40.29
C ASN A 139 -10.83 1.68 -39.18
N ASP A 140 -10.58 1.47 -37.88
CA ASP A 140 -11.10 2.45 -36.91
C ASP A 140 -10.20 2.75 -35.71
N VAL A 141 -10.09 4.04 -35.44
CA VAL A 141 -9.25 4.68 -34.43
C VAL A 141 -9.97 4.63 -33.09
N SER A 142 -9.44 3.87 -32.13
CA SER A 142 -9.62 4.19 -30.71
C SER A 142 -8.48 3.57 -29.89
N LEU A 143 -7.43 4.39 -29.75
CA LEU A 143 -6.10 4.04 -29.29
C LEU A 143 -5.92 4.82 -27.96
N ASN A 144 -6.44 4.30 -26.84
CA ASN A 144 -6.53 5.13 -25.61
C ASN A 144 -5.78 4.60 -24.38
N MET A 145 -5.40 3.32 -24.29
CA MET A 145 -4.54 2.85 -23.18
C MET A 145 -3.07 2.64 -23.54
N ILE A 146 -2.76 2.46 -24.83
CA ILE A 146 -1.41 2.12 -25.30
C ILE A 146 -0.70 3.31 -25.97
N THR A 147 -1.40 4.40 -26.27
CA THR A 147 -0.84 5.59 -26.98
C THR A 147 0.03 6.50 -26.14
N ASN A 148 -0.11 6.49 -24.81
CA ASN A 148 0.61 7.44 -23.94
C ASN A 148 2.03 6.99 -23.57
N TYR A 149 2.42 5.78 -23.97
CA TYR A 149 3.81 5.37 -23.96
C TYR A 149 4.32 5.47 -25.40
N SER A 150 5.44 6.16 -25.61
CA SER A 150 6.14 6.19 -26.90
C SER A 150 6.59 4.77 -27.26
N PHE A 151 5.72 4.00 -27.89
CA PHE A 151 5.99 2.65 -28.32
C PHE A 151 6.57 2.70 -29.73
N ASP A 152 7.86 2.39 -29.85
CA ASP A 152 8.49 2.11 -31.14
C ASP A 152 7.76 0.93 -31.81
N THR A 153 7.08 1.22 -32.90
CA THR A 153 6.17 0.32 -33.63
C THR A 153 6.87 -0.83 -34.37
N GLN A 154 8.18 -1.03 -34.21
CA GLN A 154 8.95 -1.93 -35.07
C GLN A 154 9.07 -3.39 -34.56
N HIS A 155 8.68 -3.72 -33.32
CA HIS A 155 8.90 -5.07 -32.74
C HIS A 155 7.65 -5.72 -32.13
N TYR A 156 6.47 -5.46 -32.67
CA TYR A 156 5.26 -6.15 -32.20
C TYR A 156 5.18 -7.59 -32.75
N GLN A 157 5.25 -8.59 -31.87
CA GLN A 157 4.74 -9.93 -32.19
C GLN A 157 3.24 -9.82 -32.45
N ARG A 158 2.80 -10.24 -33.65
CA ARG A 158 1.37 -10.42 -33.96
C ARG A 158 0.74 -11.33 -32.90
N MET A 159 -0.29 -10.85 -32.21
CA MET A 159 -1.08 -11.70 -31.31
C MET A 159 -2.15 -12.45 -32.10
N SER A 160 -2.29 -13.75 -31.84
CA SER A 160 -3.37 -14.55 -32.40
C SER A 160 -4.69 -14.31 -31.66
N ARG A 161 -5.80 -14.79 -32.24
CA ARG A 161 -7.14 -14.65 -31.66
C ARG A 161 -7.30 -15.32 -30.30
N ASN A 162 -6.39 -16.19 -29.88
CA ASN A 162 -6.50 -16.93 -28.62
C ASN A 162 -5.43 -16.52 -27.59
N GLU A 163 -4.82 -15.34 -27.77
CA GLU A 163 -3.75 -14.84 -26.91
C GLU A 163 -4.16 -13.60 -26.12
N ILE A 164 -3.57 -13.45 -24.94
CA ILE A 164 -3.66 -12.24 -24.10
C ILE A 164 -2.34 -11.47 -24.22
N TRP A 165 -2.39 -10.14 -24.17
CA TRP A 165 -1.18 -9.34 -24.10
C TRP A 165 -0.47 -9.58 -22.77
N PRO A 166 0.82 -9.99 -22.73
CA PRO A 166 1.53 -10.14 -21.47
C PRO A 166 1.70 -8.80 -20.79
N CYS A 167 1.20 -8.67 -19.57
CA CYS A 167 1.11 -7.41 -18.85
C CYS A 167 1.34 -7.66 -17.36
N ILE A 168 1.99 -6.69 -16.73
CA ILE A 168 2.03 -6.55 -15.28
C ILE A 168 1.31 -5.24 -14.98
N ALA A 169 0.30 -5.27 -14.11
CA ALA A 169 -0.44 -4.07 -13.75
C ALA A 169 -0.86 -4.09 -12.29
N HIS A 170 -0.95 -2.89 -11.72
CA HIS A 170 -1.48 -2.66 -10.38
C HIS A 170 -2.98 -2.36 -10.47
N ILE A 171 -3.77 -3.02 -9.62
CA ILE A 171 -5.18 -2.73 -9.40
C ILE A 171 -5.26 -1.67 -8.30
N ILE A 172 -5.63 -0.45 -8.66
CA ILE A 172 -5.69 0.66 -7.71
C ILE A 172 -6.80 0.38 -6.68
N PRO A 173 -6.52 0.50 -5.37
CA PRO A 173 -7.52 0.34 -4.34
C PRO A 173 -8.69 1.33 -4.52
N GLU A 174 -9.83 1.03 -3.90
CA GLU A 174 -11.11 1.77 -3.95
C GLU A 174 -11.81 1.86 -5.32
N THR A 175 -11.05 2.08 -6.39
CA THR A 175 -11.55 2.29 -7.76
C THR A 175 -11.49 1.03 -8.60
N LEU A 176 -10.58 0.10 -8.27
CA LEU A 176 -10.21 -1.04 -9.10
C LEU A 176 -9.72 -0.66 -10.50
N ALA A 177 -9.28 0.59 -10.67
CA ALA A 177 -8.70 1.04 -11.92
C ALA A 177 -7.39 0.28 -12.20
N VAL A 178 -7.22 -0.14 -13.45
CA VAL A 178 -6.01 -0.84 -13.89
C VAL A 178 -4.94 0.16 -14.27
N ARG A 179 -3.80 0.11 -13.58
CA ARG A 179 -2.60 0.89 -13.92
C ARG A 179 -1.50 -0.05 -14.43
N PRO A 180 -1.19 -0.03 -15.73
CA PRO A 180 -0.08 -0.81 -16.28
C PRO A 180 1.25 -0.43 -15.62
N VAL A 181 2.02 -1.46 -15.25
CA VAL A 181 3.41 -1.34 -14.80
C VAL A 181 4.33 -1.72 -15.96
N PHE A 182 4.01 -2.78 -16.69
CA PHE A 182 4.80 -3.26 -17.82
C PHE A 182 3.93 -3.96 -18.87
N PHE A 183 4.34 -3.84 -20.13
CA PHE A 183 3.81 -4.64 -21.24
C PHE A 183 4.94 -5.45 -21.86
N GLY A 184 4.69 -6.75 -22.03
CA GLY A 184 5.63 -7.71 -22.61
C GLY A 184 6.04 -7.32 -24.02
N ARG A 185 7.35 -7.47 -24.28
CA ARG A 185 7.98 -7.10 -25.56
C ARG A 185 8.64 -8.29 -26.26
N GLY A 186 8.88 -9.40 -25.56
CA GLY A 186 9.51 -10.60 -26.11
C GLY A 186 10.48 -11.26 -25.14
N PRO A 187 11.25 -12.27 -25.60
CA PRO A 187 12.31 -12.91 -24.82
C PRO A 187 13.33 -11.88 -24.27
N GLY A 188 13.85 -12.11 -23.07
CA GLY A 188 14.77 -11.19 -22.37
C GLY A 188 14.10 -9.97 -21.72
N PHE A 189 12.82 -9.71 -22.01
CA PHE A 189 12.06 -8.57 -21.46
C PHE A 189 10.83 -9.04 -20.67
N TYR A 190 11.07 -9.59 -19.48
CA TYR A 190 10.01 -10.17 -18.65
C TYR A 190 9.27 -9.17 -17.75
N GLY A 191 9.78 -7.95 -17.57
CA GLY A 191 9.14 -6.90 -16.75
C GLY A 191 9.37 -6.99 -15.24
N TYR A 192 10.15 -7.96 -14.75
CA TYR A 192 10.44 -8.11 -13.32
C TYR A 192 11.16 -6.90 -12.72
N ARG A 193 12.02 -6.21 -13.50
CA ARG A 193 12.72 -5.00 -13.05
C ARG A 193 11.76 -3.83 -12.86
N ASP A 194 10.83 -3.65 -13.79
CA ASP A 194 9.78 -2.64 -13.72
C ASP A 194 8.88 -2.90 -12.52
N LEU A 195 8.49 -4.16 -12.29
CA LEU A 195 7.71 -4.56 -11.11
C LEU A 195 8.46 -4.27 -9.79
N LEU A 196 9.72 -4.70 -9.66
CA LEU A 196 10.49 -4.46 -8.45
C LEU A 196 10.72 -2.97 -8.20
N THR A 197 11.02 -2.20 -9.25
CA THR A 197 11.15 -0.74 -9.16
C THR A 197 9.84 -0.11 -8.72
N TYR A 198 8.72 -0.52 -9.31
CA TYR A 198 7.39 -0.04 -8.95
C TYR A 198 7.06 -0.31 -7.48
N LEU A 199 7.29 -1.53 -6.99
CA LEU A 199 7.05 -1.89 -5.60
C LEU A 199 7.94 -1.10 -4.64
N ARG A 200 9.22 -0.89 -5.00
CA ARG A 200 10.15 -0.04 -4.21
C ARG A 200 9.65 1.39 -4.12
N GLU A 201 9.28 1.99 -5.24
CA GLU A 201 8.77 3.37 -5.28
C GLU A 201 7.45 3.51 -4.52
N TYR A 202 6.55 2.54 -4.67
CA TYR A 202 5.28 2.50 -3.92
C TYR A 202 5.54 2.45 -2.42
N ARG A 203 6.44 1.56 -1.96
CA ARG A 203 6.82 1.45 -0.56
C ARG A 203 7.42 2.76 -0.02
N ILE A 204 8.32 3.37 -0.78
CA ILE A 204 8.92 4.67 -0.41
C ILE A 204 7.84 5.75 -0.26
N GLN A 205 6.84 5.80 -1.15
CA GLN A 205 5.74 6.77 -1.06
C GLN A 205 4.90 6.55 0.19
N VAL A 206 4.57 5.29 0.49
CA VAL A 206 3.83 4.89 1.69
C VAL A 206 4.58 5.28 2.96
N GLU A 207 5.88 5.01 3.02
CA GLU A 207 6.72 5.34 4.19
C GLU A 207 6.99 6.85 4.32
N ASP A 208 7.16 7.58 3.22
CA ASP A 208 7.27 9.04 3.22
C ASP A 208 5.98 9.70 3.72
N ASN A 209 4.82 9.16 3.33
CA ASN A 209 3.53 9.60 3.85
C ASN A 209 3.41 9.32 5.36
N ALA A 210 3.78 8.12 5.81
CA ALA A 210 3.81 7.80 7.23
C ALA A 210 4.72 8.78 8.03
N GLY A 211 5.93 9.05 7.52
CA GLY A 211 6.86 10.00 8.12
C GLY A 211 6.27 11.42 8.24
N LYS A 212 5.53 11.89 7.22
CA LYS A 212 4.82 13.19 7.26
C LYS A 212 3.77 13.24 8.36
N LEU A 213 2.96 12.19 8.48
CA LEU A 213 1.93 12.09 9.52
C LEU A 213 2.56 12.12 10.92
N ILE A 214 3.66 11.40 11.11
CA ILE A 214 4.39 11.38 12.38
C ILE A 214 4.98 12.77 12.72
N LEU A 215 5.56 13.46 11.73
CA LEU A 215 6.08 14.81 11.93
C LEU A 215 4.96 15.81 12.30
N LYS A 216 3.80 15.68 11.65
CA LYS A 216 2.61 16.48 11.95
C LYS A 216 2.14 16.24 13.38
N ALA A 217 2.04 14.98 13.80
CA ALA A 217 1.68 14.61 15.16
C ALA A 217 2.67 15.14 16.22
N LYS A 218 3.98 15.09 15.96
CA LYS A 218 5.02 15.68 16.83
C LYS A 218 4.81 17.17 17.10
N LYS A 219 4.41 17.93 16.07
CA LYS A 219 4.12 19.37 16.21
C LYS A 219 2.90 19.62 17.11
N VAL A 220 1.88 18.76 17.01
CA VAL A 220 0.68 18.79 17.88
C VAL A 220 1.07 18.50 19.33
N GLU A 221 1.83 17.43 19.58
CA GLU A 221 2.26 17.07 20.94
C GLU A 221 3.05 18.18 21.63
N THR A 222 4.00 18.80 20.92
CA THR A 222 4.80 19.90 21.47
C THR A 222 3.93 21.04 22.00
N ARG A 223 2.76 21.27 21.38
CA ARG A 223 1.82 22.28 21.85
C ARG A 223 0.91 21.80 22.96
N LEU A 224 0.41 20.57 22.88
CA LEU A 224 -0.38 19.98 23.97
C LEU A 224 0.43 19.91 25.28
N ARG A 225 1.73 19.61 25.21
CA ARG A 225 2.62 19.67 26.39
C ARG A 225 2.75 21.08 26.95
N LYS A 226 2.81 22.11 26.10
CA LYS A 226 2.83 23.51 26.54
C LYS A 226 1.52 23.90 27.24
N SER A 227 0.37 23.43 26.76
CA SER A 227 -0.91 23.70 27.42
C SER A 227 -0.99 23.02 28.79
N ILE A 228 -0.53 21.77 28.93
CA ILE A 228 -0.46 21.07 30.23
C ILE A 228 0.41 21.84 31.23
N LEU A 229 1.59 22.29 30.82
CA LEU A 229 2.48 23.07 31.70
C LEU A 229 1.82 24.39 32.15
N THR A 230 1.00 24.98 31.29
CA THR A 230 0.26 26.21 31.60
C THR A 230 -0.90 25.92 32.56
N GLU A 231 -1.64 24.83 32.38
CA GLU A 231 -2.75 24.43 33.26
C GLU A 231 -2.25 24.05 34.67
N ASN A 232 -1.16 23.28 34.78
CA ASN A 232 -0.52 22.98 36.07
C ASN A 232 0.01 24.24 36.77
N SER A 233 0.39 25.28 36.02
CA SER A 233 0.81 26.57 36.61
C SER A 233 -0.37 27.40 37.11
N VAL A 234 -1.57 27.22 36.54
CA VAL A 234 -2.80 27.90 36.96
C VAL A 234 -3.43 27.21 38.17
N GLU A 235 -3.36 25.88 38.28
CA GLU A 235 -3.78 25.14 39.49
C GLU A 235 -2.97 25.54 40.73
N ASN A 236 -1.65 25.77 40.58
CA ASN A 236 -0.82 26.30 41.67
C ASN A 236 -1.22 27.72 42.10
N VAL A 237 -1.94 28.46 41.24
CA VAL A 237 -2.45 29.82 41.55
C VAL A 237 -3.89 29.77 42.07
N GLN A 238 -4.71 28.83 41.59
CA GLN A 238 -6.11 28.64 42.02
C GLN A 238 -6.25 27.93 43.37
N GLN A 239 -5.26 27.16 43.82
CA GLN A 239 -5.23 26.63 45.20
C GLN A 239 -5.11 27.71 46.30
N MET A 240 -4.94 28.99 45.95
CA MET A 240 -5.01 30.10 46.90
C MET A 240 -6.35 30.85 46.92
N GLN A 241 -7.31 30.53 46.04
CA GLN A 241 -8.58 31.26 46.01
C GLN A 241 -9.82 30.35 45.83
N THR A 242 -10.59 30.33 46.92
CA THR A 242 -12.05 30.24 47.06
C THR A 242 -12.75 28.88 47.00
N ASP A 243 -13.22 28.49 48.19
CA ASP A 243 -14.52 27.88 48.45
C ASP A 243 -15.65 28.67 47.76
N GLN A 244 -16.42 28.03 46.88
CA GLN A 244 -17.85 28.28 46.64
C GLN A 244 -18.48 27.10 45.85
N PRO A 245 -19.79 26.82 46.03
CA PRO A 245 -20.37 25.51 45.73
C PRO A 245 -20.78 25.31 44.26
N GLN A 246 -20.63 24.06 43.81
CA GLN A 246 -20.90 23.53 42.48
C GLN A 246 -22.39 23.56 42.11
N GLN A 247 -22.70 24.07 40.91
CA GLN A 247 -23.96 23.83 40.21
C GLN A 247 -23.68 22.91 39.02
N GLU A 248 -24.16 21.67 39.10
CA GLU A 248 -24.14 20.70 38.01
C GLU A 248 -24.99 21.21 36.83
N THR A 249 -24.35 21.45 35.68
CA THR A 249 -25.06 21.67 34.41
C THR A 249 -24.85 20.46 33.51
N HIS A 250 -25.93 19.70 33.31
CA HIS A 250 -25.99 18.64 32.30
C HIS A 250 -25.61 19.21 30.92
N ARG A 251 -24.43 18.85 30.41
CA ARG A 251 -23.99 19.20 29.04
C ARG A 251 -24.69 18.30 28.03
N GLU A 252 -25.72 18.82 27.36
CA GLU A 252 -26.20 18.24 26.11
C GLU A 252 -25.12 18.47 25.01
N GLN A 253 -24.58 17.40 24.44
CA GLN A 253 -23.71 17.49 23.25
C GLN A 253 -24.56 17.96 22.06
N ILE A 254 -24.41 19.23 21.68
CA ILE A 254 -25.26 19.90 20.67
C ILE A 254 -24.97 19.40 19.24
N PHE A 255 -23.83 18.74 18.98
CA PHE A 255 -23.46 18.24 17.63
C PHE A 255 -22.75 16.88 17.66
N PRO A 256 -23.05 15.97 16.71
CA PRO A 256 -22.32 14.71 16.55
C PRO A 256 -20.83 14.95 16.25
N ILE A 257 -19.96 14.29 17.01
CA ILE A 257 -18.50 14.42 16.90
C ILE A 257 -18.00 14.02 15.51
N GLU A 258 -18.65 13.05 14.87
CA GLU A 258 -18.31 12.60 13.52
C GLU A 258 -18.47 13.74 12.50
N LEU A 259 -19.51 14.56 12.68
CA LEU A 259 -19.83 15.68 11.79
C LEU A 259 -18.86 16.85 12.02
N LEU A 260 -18.50 17.11 13.29
CA LEU A 260 -17.44 18.06 13.64
C LEU A 260 -16.07 17.60 13.16
N SER A 261 -15.78 16.29 13.24
CA SER A 261 -14.56 15.70 12.70
C SER A 261 -14.48 15.90 11.18
N SER A 262 -15.59 15.78 10.45
CA SER A 262 -15.64 16.09 9.01
C SER A 262 -15.52 17.58 8.71
N ILE A 263 -16.10 18.47 9.52
CA ILE A 263 -15.94 19.92 9.36
C ILE A 263 -14.48 20.33 9.60
N PHE A 264 -13.86 19.76 10.63
CA PHE A 264 -12.49 20.06 11.03
C PHE A 264 -11.43 19.21 10.33
N GLU A 265 -11.83 18.28 9.47
CA GLU A 265 -10.92 17.52 8.59
C GLU A 265 -10.12 18.46 7.68
N TYR A 266 -10.73 19.59 7.30
CA TYR A 266 -10.11 20.61 6.45
C TYR A 266 -9.21 21.59 7.21
N LEU A 267 -9.22 21.58 8.55
CA LEU A 267 -8.31 22.38 9.35
C LEU A 267 -7.07 21.57 9.69
N GLU A 268 -5.89 22.20 9.60
CA GLU A 268 -4.71 21.52 10.12
C GLU A 268 -4.87 21.32 11.64
N PRO A 269 -4.51 20.14 12.20
CA PRO A 269 -4.58 19.90 13.65
C PRO A 269 -3.87 20.95 14.48
N ILE A 270 -2.84 21.58 13.91
CA ILE A 270 -2.10 22.67 14.54
C ILE A 270 -2.90 23.98 14.65
N GLU A 271 -3.87 24.20 13.76
CA GLU A 271 -4.80 25.32 13.79
C GLU A 271 -5.95 25.06 14.76
N ILE A 272 -6.43 23.80 14.83
CA ILE A 272 -7.41 23.38 15.85
C ILE A 272 -6.86 23.68 17.26
N VAL A 273 -5.60 23.31 17.52
CA VAL A 273 -4.91 23.61 18.81
C VAL A 273 -4.68 25.10 19.05
N LYS A 274 -4.66 25.96 18.01
CA LYS A 274 -4.50 27.41 18.21
C LYS A 274 -5.82 28.11 18.47
N SER A 275 -6.79 27.82 17.61
CA SER A 275 -7.96 28.67 17.44
C SER A 275 -9.15 28.07 18.19
N VAL A 276 -9.42 26.79 17.98
CA VAL A 276 -10.60 26.11 18.53
C VAL A 276 -10.42 25.89 20.03
N THR A 277 -9.29 25.31 20.45
CA THR A 277 -9.03 25.01 21.87
C THR A 277 -8.82 26.23 22.75
N ALA A 278 -8.56 27.40 22.16
CA ALA A 278 -8.43 28.67 22.86
C ALA A 278 -9.76 29.40 23.08
N THR A 279 -10.84 28.99 22.39
CA THR A 279 -12.10 29.75 22.38
C THR A 279 -12.90 29.59 23.68
N SER A 280 -13.09 28.36 24.17
CA SER A 280 -13.80 28.07 25.43
C SER A 280 -13.45 26.66 25.94
N ARG A 281 -13.84 26.31 27.18
CA ARG A 281 -13.71 24.94 27.70
C ARG A 281 -14.43 23.90 26.83
N LEU A 282 -15.66 24.20 26.38
CA LEU A 282 -16.43 23.30 25.51
C LEU A 282 -15.74 23.09 24.15
N TRP A 283 -15.32 24.19 23.51
CA TRP A 283 -14.57 24.13 22.25
C TRP A 283 -13.19 23.47 22.40
N ARG A 284 -12.58 23.55 23.58
CA ARG A 284 -11.36 22.81 23.93
C ARG A 284 -11.61 21.31 24.00
N ALA A 285 -12.67 20.86 24.66
CA ALA A 285 -13.05 19.45 24.69
C ALA A 285 -13.30 18.92 23.26
N ILE A 286 -14.14 19.61 22.47
CA ILE A 286 -14.42 19.26 21.08
C ILE A 286 -13.14 19.20 20.23
N GLY A 287 -12.27 20.22 20.31
CA GLY A 287 -11.02 20.25 19.57
C GLY A 287 -10.08 19.10 19.93
N LEU A 288 -10.01 18.72 21.20
CA LEU A 288 -9.22 17.59 21.68
C LEU A 288 -9.79 16.24 21.20
N GLU A 289 -11.12 16.06 21.19
CA GLU A 289 -11.76 14.84 20.65
C GLU A 289 -11.43 14.66 19.17
N VAL A 290 -11.54 15.73 18.38
CA VAL A 290 -11.19 15.72 16.95
C VAL A 290 -9.71 15.38 16.75
N ILE A 291 -8.80 15.93 17.57
CA ILE A 291 -7.38 15.58 17.55
C ILE A 291 -7.18 14.09 17.85
N VAL A 292 -7.85 13.54 18.88
CA VAL A 292 -7.76 12.11 19.22
C VAL A 292 -8.25 11.23 18.08
N VAL A 293 -9.39 11.54 17.47
CA VAL A 293 -9.94 10.80 16.33
C VAL A 293 -8.98 10.84 15.14
N ASN A 294 -8.45 12.02 14.81
CA ASN A 294 -7.49 12.19 13.72
C ASN A 294 -6.19 11.42 13.98
N LEU A 295 -5.62 11.52 15.19
CA LEU A 295 -4.40 10.78 15.56
C LEU A 295 -4.61 9.27 15.52
N LYS A 296 -5.77 8.75 15.98
CA LYS A 296 -6.10 7.33 15.86
C LYS A 296 -6.20 6.88 14.41
N ARG A 297 -6.79 7.70 13.53
CA ARG A 297 -6.84 7.44 12.08
C ARG A 297 -5.45 7.43 11.47
N GLU A 298 -4.63 8.44 11.76
CA GLU A 298 -3.25 8.55 11.30
C GLU A 298 -2.40 7.36 11.80
N MET A 299 -2.58 6.94 13.06
CA MET A 299 -1.94 5.73 13.62
C MET A 299 -2.31 4.47 12.88
N LYS A 300 -3.60 4.30 12.53
CA LYS A 300 -4.05 3.14 11.76
C LYS A 300 -3.35 3.11 10.41
N ILE A 301 -3.37 4.22 9.67
CA ILE A 301 -2.69 4.36 8.36
C ILE A 301 -1.20 4.02 8.50
N VAL A 302 -0.52 4.60 9.48
CA VAL A 302 0.90 4.34 9.74
C VAL A 302 1.14 2.87 10.09
N SER A 303 0.31 2.25 10.92
CA SER A 303 0.47 0.83 11.31
C SER A 303 0.28 -0.12 10.13
N GLU A 304 -0.70 0.13 9.26
CA GLU A 304 -0.97 -0.66 8.06
C GLU A 304 0.13 -0.46 7.00
N SER A 305 0.71 0.74 6.95
CA SER A 305 1.80 1.11 6.04
C SER A 305 3.16 0.49 6.41
N LEU A 306 3.32 -0.02 7.64
CA LEU A 306 4.62 -0.37 8.22
C LEU A 306 4.80 -1.87 8.42
N VAL A 307 4.34 -2.70 7.48
CA VAL A 307 4.60 -4.16 7.56
C VAL A 307 6.11 -4.39 7.70
N THR A 308 6.54 -4.93 8.85
CA THR A 308 7.96 -5.12 9.20
C THR A 308 8.35 -6.59 9.06
N TYR A 309 9.59 -6.83 8.67
CA TYR A 309 10.16 -8.17 8.65
C TYR A 309 10.45 -8.64 10.09
N PRO A 310 9.85 -9.74 10.59
CA PRO A 310 10.00 -10.15 11.99
C PRO A 310 11.45 -10.56 12.29
N ARG A 311 12.02 -10.00 13.36
CA ARG A 311 13.37 -10.34 13.83
C ARG A 311 13.33 -11.71 14.49
N THR A 312 14.12 -12.65 13.98
CA THR A 312 14.40 -13.92 14.67
C THR A 312 15.88 -13.99 15.02
N ALA A 313 16.24 -14.76 16.05
CA ALA A 313 17.64 -14.96 16.45
C ALA A 313 18.52 -15.49 15.30
N ASN A 314 17.90 -16.19 14.33
CA ASN A 314 18.56 -16.78 13.16
C ASN A 314 18.54 -15.88 11.92
N ASN A 315 17.90 -14.71 11.99
CA ASN A 315 17.87 -13.73 10.92
C ASN A 315 18.20 -12.36 11.52
N PRO A 316 19.46 -12.13 11.93
CA PRO A 316 19.91 -10.82 12.33
C PRO A 316 19.63 -9.90 11.16
N MET A 317 18.69 -8.98 11.35
CA MET A 317 18.24 -8.02 10.34
C MET A 317 19.47 -7.52 9.59
N PRO A 318 19.65 -7.87 8.29
CA PRO A 318 20.79 -7.38 7.54
C PRO A 318 20.71 -5.86 7.51
N TYR A 319 21.78 -5.21 7.09
CA TYR A 319 21.98 -3.76 7.01
C TYR A 319 20.96 -3.00 6.10
N PHE A 320 19.68 -3.38 6.10
CA PHE A 320 18.52 -2.66 5.58
C PHE A 320 18.19 -1.39 6.37
N SER A 321 19.13 -0.86 7.15
CA SER A 321 19.00 0.41 7.86
C SER A 321 18.86 1.61 6.93
N ARG A 322 18.83 1.42 5.60
CA ARG A 322 18.94 2.47 4.58
C ARG A 322 17.96 2.34 3.41
N ILE A 323 16.76 1.79 3.62
CA ILE A 323 15.81 1.65 2.51
C ILE A 323 15.01 2.94 2.27
N VAL A 324 14.71 3.70 3.33
CA VAL A 324 13.86 4.88 3.20
C VAL A 324 14.69 6.13 3.41
N MET A 325 15.03 6.80 2.32
CA MET A 325 15.46 8.19 2.46
C MET A 325 14.18 9.03 2.60
N LEU A 326 13.83 9.40 3.83
CA LEU A 326 12.73 10.35 4.03
C LEU A 326 13.20 11.70 3.49
N LYS A 327 12.64 12.12 2.36
CA LYS A 327 13.02 13.35 1.65
C LYS A 327 12.99 14.58 2.58
N GLN A 328 12.09 14.59 3.56
CA GLN A 328 11.95 15.69 4.51
C GLN A 328 13.01 15.73 5.61
N MET A 329 13.62 14.60 5.94
CA MET A 329 14.67 14.54 6.97
C MET A 329 16.07 14.53 6.37
N ASN A 330 16.22 14.42 5.04
CA ASN A 330 17.49 14.15 4.37
C ASN A 330 18.30 13.04 5.08
N LYS A 331 17.57 12.11 5.71
CA LYS A 331 18.10 11.07 6.57
C LYS A 331 17.52 9.75 6.11
N LEU A 332 18.40 8.76 6.05
CA LEU A 332 18.01 7.37 5.90
C LEU A 332 17.38 6.93 7.22
N VAL A 333 16.10 6.58 7.18
CA VAL A 333 15.34 6.07 8.31
C VAL A 333 15.16 4.57 8.09
N GLY A 334 15.63 3.78 9.05
CA GLY A 334 15.45 2.34 9.02
C GLY A 334 14.03 1.94 9.42
N ILE A 335 13.58 0.77 8.98
CA ILE A 335 12.27 0.18 9.35
C ILE A 335 12.05 0.18 10.87
N TYR A 336 13.13 -0.02 11.66
CA TYR A 336 13.10 0.02 13.12
C TYR A 336 12.82 1.42 13.71
N GLU A 337 13.33 2.48 13.07
CA GLU A 337 13.00 3.85 13.49
C GLU A 337 11.50 4.15 13.25
N LEU A 338 10.81 3.40 12.38
CA LEU A 338 9.37 3.56 12.10
C LEU A 338 8.49 2.85 13.15
N GLU A 339 8.87 1.68 13.64
CA GLU A 339 8.17 1.01 14.76
C GLU A 339 8.22 1.85 16.04
N GLN A 340 9.37 2.46 16.34
CA GLN A 340 9.49 3.43 17.43
C GLN A 340 8.58 4.66 17.23
N GLN A 341 8.27 5.02 15.98
CA GLN A 341 7.38 6.13 15.67
C GLN A 341 5.89 5.79 15.90
N ILE A 342 5.46 4.53 15.77
CA ILE A 342 4.10 4.11 16.18
C ILE A 342 3.93 4.30 17.69
N ASN A 343 4.90 3.81 18.48
CA ASN A 343 4.90 3.98 19.94
C ASN A 343 4.89 5.46 20.36
N TYR A 344 5.43 6.34 19.52
CA TYR A 344 5.38 7.78 19.73
C TYR A 344 3.96 8.33 19.55
N LEU A 345 3.24 7.93 18.50
CA LEU A 345 1.86 8.35 18.26
C LEU A 345 0.91 7.93 19.39
N ILE A 346 1.09 6.72 19.94
CA ILE A 346 0.34 6.22 21.12
C ILE A 346 0.44 7.22 22.28
N LYS A 347 1.66 7.69 22.59
CA LYS A 347 1.88 8.65 23.68
C LYS A 347 1.15 9.98 23.47
N ILE A 348 0.99 10.44 22.22
CA ILE A 348 0.28 11.69 21.92
C ILE A 348 -1.22 11.52 22.14
N VAL A 349 -1.77 10.36 21.78
CA VAL A 349 -3.17 10.02 22.07
C VAL A 349 -3.39 10.00 23.57
N GLU A 350 -2.51 9.38 24.35
CA GLU A 350 -2.59 9.37 25.82
C GLU A 350 -2.56 10.78 26.41
N ILE A 351 -1.67 11.66 25.92
CA ILE A 351 -1.60 13.08 26.35
C ILE A 351 -2.92 13.81 26.06
N SER A 352 -3.47 13.62 24.86
CA SER A 352 -4.71 14.28 24.43
C SER A 352 -5.92 13.79 25.24
N GLN A 353 -5.97 12.48 25.54
CA GLN A 353 -7.01 11.90 26.40
C GLN A 353 -6.94 12.41 27.84
N ARG A 354 -5.74 12.58 28.40
CA ARG A 354 -5.58 13.18 29.73
C ARG A 354 -6.11 14.61 29.78
N LEU A 355 -5.76 15.44 28.79
CA LEU A 355 -6.29 16.80 28.66
C LEU A 355 -7.82 16.84 28.51
N LEU A 356 -8.40 15.87 27.80
CA LEU A 356 -9.85 15.75 27.67
C LEU A 356 -10.52 15.55 29.03
N VAL A 357 -9.95 14.69 29.90
CA VAL A 357 -10.45 14.47 31.26
C VAL A 357 -10.47 15.80 32.03
N TYR A 358 -9.41 16.60 31.97
CA TYR A 358 -9.38 17.93 32.61
C TYR A 358 -10.45 18.91 32.08
N CYS A 359 -10.84 18.81 30.81
CA CYS A 359 -11.90 19.66 30.25
C CYS A 359 -13.32 19.21 30.67
N ASN A 360 -13.44 18.00 31.21
CA ASN A 360 -14.68 17.35 31.60
C ASN A 360 -14.84 17.21 33.13
N VAL A 361 -13.83 17.59 33.91
CA VAL A 361 -13.91 17.69 35.37
C VAL A 361 -14.29 19.14 35.71
N ASP A 362 -15.42 19.31 36.40
CA ASP A 362 -15.92 20.60 36.89
C ASP A 362 -15.28 21.02 38.22
#